data_AF-A0A3D3S2P2-F1
#
_entry.id   AF-A0A3D3S2P2-F1
#
_cell.length_a   1.000
_cell.length_b   1.000
_cell.length_c   1.000
_cell.angle_alpha   90.00
_cell.angle_beta   90.00
_cell.angle_gamma   90.00
#
_symmetry.space_group_name_H-M   'P 1'
#
loop_
_entity.id
_entity.type
_entity.pdbx_description
1 polymer ?
#
loop_
_entity_poly.entity_id
_entity_poly.type
_entity_poly.pdbx_seq_one_letter_code
_entity_poly.pdbx_strand_id
1 'polypeptide(L)'
;MSAAALQIPGVWRASEAPLAGAVVSTRSAALDRALGGGWPQGALTQIVSGTPGLGFSLLLPALAALTAAGRPVALIDPQLGFIGVKAFAAAIVGGFGSLPGAIVGGLIVGVAEQFAGLYLPPGFADTSAYVILLLVLLARPEGIFSTMQKKKV
;
A
#
# COMPACT_ATOMS: atom_id res chain seq x y z
N MET A 1 24.63 -6.93 7.93
CA MET A 1 25.09 -6.17 6.75
C MET A 1 25.25 -4.72 7.20
N SER A 2 26.48 -4.19 7.16
CA SER A 2 26.87 -2.94 7.84
C SER A 2 26.19 -1.71 7.22
N ALA A 3 25.63 -0.84 8.06
CA ALA A 3 24.93 0.41 7.69
C ALA A 3 25.80 1.43 6.91
N ALA A 4 27.10 1.15 6.77
CA ALA A 4 28.05 1.97 6.03
C ALA A 4 27.88 1.92 4.50
N ALA A 5 27.26 0.88 3.94
CA ALA A 5 27.29 0.65 2.48
C ALA A 5 26.32 1.51 1.63
N LEU A 6 25.46 2.32 2.26
CA LEU A 6 24.41 3.10 1.58
C LEU A 6 24.43 4.58 2.00
N GLN A 7 25.61 5.17 2.25
CA GLN A 7 25.75 6.61 2.47
C GLN A 7 25.55 7.35 1.14
N ILE A 8 24.31 7.75 0.87
CA ILE A 8 23.98 8.61 -0.27
C ILE A 8 24.32 10.07 0.14
N PRO A 9 25.21 10.76 -0.58
CA PRO A 9 25.55 12.14 -0.27
C PRO A 9 24.31 13.04 -0.41
N GLY A 10 24.02 13.86 0.61
CA GLY A 10 22.88 14.78 0.65
C GLY A 10 21.60 14.24 1.31
N VAL A 11 21.60 12.99 1.79
CA VAL A 11 20.51 12.41 2.57
C VAL A 11 20.80 12.57 4.06
N TRP A 12 19.94 13.30 4.79
CA TRP A 12 20.01 13.42 6.23
C TRP A 12 19.30 12.26 6.92
N ARG A 13 19.92 11.77 7.99
CA ARG A 13 19.40 10.67 8.83
C ARG A 13 19.12 11.21 10.22
N ALA A 14 18.05 10.74 10.85
CA ALA A 14 17.65 11.19 12.18
C ALA A 14 18.71 10.95 13.28
N SER A 15 19.70 10.08 13.05
CA SER A 15 20.84 9.85 13.94
C SER A 15 22.00 10.84 13.75
N GLU A 16 21.96 11.65 12.70
CA GLU A 16 23.01 12.60 12.34
C GLU A 16 22.58 14.02 12.72
N ALA A 17 23.54 14.86 13.10
CA ALA A 17 23.26 16.27 13.36
C ALA A 17 22.63 16.94 12.12
N PRO A 18 21.74 17.93 12.28
CA PRO A 18 21.16 18.65 11.15
C PRO A 18 22.27 19.16 10.22
N LEU A 19 22.13 18.91 8.91
CA LEU A 19 22.97 19.55 7.91
C LEU A 19 22.81 21.08 8.08
N ALA A 20 23.91 21.83 7.98
CA ALA A 20 23.94 23.27 8.23
C ALA A 20 22.88 24.03 7.40
N GLY A 21 21.71 24.24 8.00
CA GLY A 21 20.50 24.72 7.34
C GLY A 21 19.40 25.04 8.35
N ALA A 22 18.38 25.77 7.91
CA ALA A 22 17.26 26.16 8.76
C ALA A 22 16.47 24.92 9.19
N VAL A 23 16.05 24.90 10.46
CA VAL A 23 15.28 23.81 11.06
C VAL A 23 13.82 24.25 11.23
N VAL A 24 12.87 23.42 10.82
CA VAL A 24 11.42 23.64 10.99
C VAL A 24 10.95 22.92 12.23
N SER A 25 10.21 23.62 13.11
CA SER A 25 9.54 22.94 14.22
C SER A 25 8.55 21.91 13.68
N THR A 26 8.64 20.71 14.22
CA THR A 26 7.76 19.60 13.86
C THR A 26 6.39 19.69 14.55
N ARG A 27 6.13 20.79 15.27
CA ARG A 27 4.96 21.01 16.14
C ARG A 27 4.80 19.97 17.26
N SER A 28 5.83 19.17 17.51
CA SER A 28 5.90 18.21 18.61
C SER A 28 7.16 18.50 19.42
N ALA A 29 6.98 19.03 20.64
CA ALA A 29 8.10 19.35 21.53
C ALA A 29 8.90 18.10 21.96
N ALA A 30 8.30 16.91 21.91
CA ALA A 30 9.01 15.66 22.14
C ALA A 30 9.90 15.31 20.94
N LEU A 31 9.38 15.50 19.72
CA LEU A 31 10.12 15.21 18.50
C LEU A 31 11.21 16.24 18.23
N ASP A 32 10.93 17.52 18.44
CA ASP A 32 11.93 18.59 18.29
C ASP A 32 13.09 18.39 19.28
N ARG A 33 12.83 17.89 20.49
CA ARG A 33 13.90 17.47 21.43
C ARG A 33 14.66 16.25 20.94
N ALA A 34 13.97 15.23 20.42
CA ALA A 34 14.61 14.03 19.89
C ALA A 34 15.48 14.33 18.65
N LEU A 35 15.11 15.34 17.86
CA LEU A 35 15.81 15.79 16.65
C LEU A 35 16.85 16.90 16.91
N GLY A 36 17.01 17.37 18.15
CA GLY A 36 17.98 18.42 18.50
C GLY A 36 17.59 19.85 18.07
N GLY A 37 16.31 20.12 17.82
CA GLY A 37 15.79 21.46 17.51
C GLY A 37 14.63 21.48 16.51
N GLY A 38 14.40 20.38 15.78
CA GLY A 38 13.34 20.21 14.80
C GLY A 38 13.81 19.53 13.52
N TRP A 39 13.04 19.66 12.44
CA TRP A 39 13.28 19.00 11.16
C TRP A 39 14.16 19.83 10.20
N PRO A 40 15.23 19.29 9.59
CA PRO A 40 16.09 20.05 8.67
C PRO A 40 15.39 20.41 7.34
N GLN A 41 15.47 21.68 6.92
CA GLN A 41 14.98 22.11 5.60
C GLN A 41 15.96 21.75 4.49
N GLY A 42 15.42 21.34 3.34
CA GLY A 42 16.21 21.12 2.12
C GLY A 42 17.04 19.83 2.08
N ALA A 43 17.01 19.02 3.14
CA ALA A 43 17.65 17.71 3.18
C ALA A 43 16.66 16.60 2.79
N LEU A 44 17.09 15.67 1.94
CA LEU A 44 16.36 14.41 1.74
C LEU A 44 16.43 13.63 3.05
N THR A 45 15.30 13.42 3.72
CA THR A 45 15.27 12.79 5.04
C THR A 45 14.95 11.31 4.90
N GLN A 46 15.87 10.46 5.37
CA GLN A 46 15.66 9.02 5.37
C GLN A 46 14.82 8.60 6.59
N ILE A 47 13.64 8.05 6.35
CA ILE A 47 12.85 7.39 7.40
C ILE A 47 13.51 6.04 7.70
N VAL A 48 14.37 6.01 8.72
CA VAL A 48 15.09 4.79 9.12
C VAL A 48 14.14 3.91 9.94
N SER A 49 13.83 2.72 9.43
CA SER A 49 12.96 1.72 10.10
C SER A 49 13.64 0.98 11.25
N GLY A 50 14.93 1.21 11.50
CA GLY A 50 15.74 0.49 12.48
C GLY A 50 15.77 1.07 13.91
N THR A 51 15.31 2.31 14.12
CA THR A 51 15.28 2.94 15.45
C THR A 51 13.84 2.91 16.02
N PRO A 52 13.59 2.18 17.13
CA PRO A 52 12.26 2.13 17.72
C PRO A 52 11.82 3.54 18.14
N GLY A 53 10.69 4.00 17.59
CA GLY A 53 10.05 5.26 17.97
C GLY A 53 10.30 6.46 17.07
N LEU A 54 11.22 6.42 16.09
CA LEU A 54 11.50 7.56 15.19
C LEU A 54 10.85 7.45 13.80
N GLY A 55 10.60 6.24 13.28
CA GLY A 55 10.04 6.08 11.92
C GLY A 55 8.64 6.69 11.75
N PHE A 56 7.64 6.13 12.41
CA PHE A 56 6.24 6.60 12.31
C PHE A 56 6.00 7.95 12.96
N SER A 57 6.78 8.33 13.96
CA SER A 57 6.64 9.61 14.68
C SER A 57 7.02 10.82 13.82
N LEU A 58 7.89 10.62 12.82
CA LEU A 58 8.21 11.60 11.79
C LEU A 58 7.14 11.68 10.69
N LEU A 59 6.40 10.60 10.46
CA LEU A 59 5.41 10.50 9.39
C LEU A 59 4.14 11.31 9.70
N LEU A 60 3.63 11.25 10.93
CA LEU A 60 2.43 11.99 11.38
C LEU A 60 2.51 13.52 11.15
N PRO A 61 3.56 14.22 11.63
CA PRO A 61 3.66 15.67 11.47
C PRO A 61 3.90 16.08 10.01
N ALA A 62 4.61 15.26 9.22
CA ALA A 62 4.76 15.48 7.79
C ALA A 62 3.40 15.37 7.06
N LEU A 63 2.60 14.36 7.41
CA LEU A 63 1.25 14.20 6.87
C LEU A 63 0.34 15.37 7.28
N ALA A 64 0.39 15.79 8.55
CA ALA A 64 -0.38 16.92 9.08
C ALA A 64 -0.01 18.26 8.41
N ALA A 65 1.27 18.47 8.11
CA ALA A 65 1.73 19.66 7.39
C ALA A 65 1.24 19.66 5.92
N LEU A 66 1.29 18.51 5.25
CA LEU A 66 0.84 18.37 3.86
C LEU A 66 -0.68 18.55 3.72
N THR A 67 -1.46 17.98 4.64
CA THR A 67 -2.92 18.13 4.66
C THR A 67 -3.35 19.54 5.05
N ALA A 68 -2.69 20.16 6.04
CA ALA A 68 -2.95 21.57 6.41
C ALA A 68 -2.60 22.55 5.28
N ALA A 69 -1.64 22.20 4.42
CA ALA A 69 -1.31 22.97 3.21
C ALA A 69 -2.26 22.73 2.03
N GLY A 70 -3.32 21.91 2.21
CA GLY A 70 -4.30 21.61 1.16
C GLY A 70 -3.73 20.82 -0.03
N ARG A 71 -2.57 20.17 0.14
CA ARG A 71 -1.93 19.41 -0.93
C ARG A 71 -2.51 17.99 -0.99
N PRO A 72 -2.74 17.41 -2.19
CA PRO A 72 -3.19 16.03 -2.30
C PRO A 72 -2.10 15.10 -1.75
N VAL A 73 -2.45 14.29 -0.76
CA VAL A 73 -1.57 13.27 -0.19
C VAL A 73 -2.05 11.91 -0.71
N ALA A 74 -1.21 11.26 -1.52
CA ALA A 74 -1.45 9.90 -1.98
C ALA A 74 -0.41 8.96 -1.35
N LEU A 75 -0.88 7.91 -0.69
CA LEU A 75 -0.03 6.81 -0.27
C LEU A 75 0.13 5.86 -1.45
N ILE A 76 1.34 5.81 -2.01
CA ILE A 76 1.66 4.91 -3.13
C ILE A 76 2.36 3.71 -2.52
N ASP A 77 1.60 2.63 -2.33
CA ASP A 77 2.14 1.31 -2.06
C ASP A 77 2.41 0.63 -3.42
N PRO A 78 3.67 0.24 -3.72
CA PRO A 78 3.99 -0.53 -4.94
C PRO A 78 3.14 -1.80 -5.11
N GLN A 79 2.63 -2.37 -4.01
CA GLN A 79 1.78 -3.56 -4.03
C GLN A 79 0.36 -3.28 -4.55
N LEU A 80 -0.10 -2.02 -4.59
CA LEU A 80 -1.42 -1.65 -5.12
C LEU A 80 -1.62 -2.08 -6.59
N GLY A 81 -0.55 -2.07 -7.39
CA GLY A 81 -0.60 -2.55 -8.77
C GLY A 81 -1.02 -4.02 -8.87
N PHE A 82 -0.52 -4.85 -7.97
CA PHE A 82 -0.84 -6.29 -7.94
C PHE A 82 -2.26 -6.55 -7.44
N ILE A 83 -2.76 -5.73 -6.50
CA ILE A 83 -4.15 -5.80 -6.04
C ILE A 83 -5.12 -5.54 -7.19
N GLY A 84 -4.81 -4.61 -8.11
CA GLY A 84 -5.64 -4.34 -9.28
C GLY A 84 -5.83 -5.56 -10.19
N VAL A 85 -4.78 -6.35 -10.40
CA VAL A 85 -4.86 -7.58 -11.22
C VAL A 85 -5.73 -8.64 -10.54
N LYS A 86 -5.64 -8.78 -9.22
CA LYS A 86 -6.52 -9.69 -8.45
C LYS A 86 -7.97 -9.22 -8.45
N ALA A 87 -8.20 -7.91 -8.33
CA ALA A 87 -9.54 -7.33 -8.40
C ALA A 87 -10.19 -7.54 -9.78
N PHE A 88 -9.40 -7.47 -10.85
CA PHE A 88 -9.85 -7.83 -12.20
C PHE A 88 -10.27 -9.30 -12.29
N ALA A 89 -9.48 -10.21 -11.70
CA ALA A 89 -9.85 -11.62 -11.65
C ALA A 89 -11.17 -11.86 -10.90
N ALA A 90 -11.35 -11.19 -9.76
CA ALA A 90 -12.59 -11.23 -8.99
C ALA A 90 -13.80 -10.70 -9.76
N ALA A 91 -13.62 -9.63 -10.56
CA ALA A 91 -14.67 -9.09 -11.41
C ALA A 91 -15.08 -10.08 -12.52
N ILE A 92 -14.13 -10.80 -13.13
CA ILE A 92 -14.43 -11.87 -14.10
C ILE A 92 -15.20 -13.01 -13.44
N VAL A 93 -14.74 -13.47 -12.28
CA VAL A 93 -15.40 -14.53 -11.50
C VAL A 93 -16.86 -14.14 -11.20
N GLY A 94 -17.08 -12.89 -10.78
CA GLY A 94 -18.41 -12.35 -10.50
C GLY A 94 -19.29 -12.11 -11.73
N GLY A 95 -18.66 -11.81 -12.87
CA GLY A 95 -19.29 -11.40 -14.12
C GLY A 95 -19.03 -9.91 -14.41
N PHE A 96 -18.31 -9.62 -15.50
CA PHE A 96 -17.80 -8.29 -15.85
C PHE A 96 -18.89 -7.20 -16.01
N GLY A 97 -20.10 -7.60 -16.40
CA GLY A 97 -21.24 -6.71 -16.64
C GLY A 97 -22.19 -6.52 -15.46
N SER A 98 -21.90 -7.15 -14.31
CA SER A 98 -22.81 -7.17 -13.15
C SER A 98 -22.11 -6.65 -11.91
N LEU A 99 -22.51 -5.44 -11.45
CA LEU A 99 -21.96 -4.85 -10.21
C LEU A 99 -22.19 -5.76 -8.98
N PRO A 100 -23.39 -6.33 -8.74
CA PRO A 100 -23.58 -7.29 -7.65
C PRO A 100 -22.73 -8.55 -7.82
N GLY A 101 -22.56 -9.01 -9.06
CA GLY A 101 -21.70 -10.15 -9.39
C GLY A 101 -20.25 -9.91 -8.99
N ALA A 102 -19.68 -8.76 -9.37
CA ALA A 102 -18.31 -8.39 -9.04
C ALA A 102 -18.07 -8.30 -7.52
N ILE A 103 -19.04 -7.80 -6.74
CA ILE A 103 -18.94 -7.77 -5.27
C ILE A 103 -18.85 -9.19 -4.70
N VAL A 104 -19.72 -10.10 -5.15
CA VAL A 104 -19.70 -11.50 -4.71
C VAL A 104 -18.42 -12.20 -5.15
N GLY A 105 -17.96 -11.96 -6.38
CA GLY A 105 -16.69 -12.49 -6.89
C GLY A 105 -15.50 -12.00 -6.07
N GLY A 106 -15.48 -10.72 -5.69
CA GLY A 106 -14.50 -10.13 -4.77
C GLY A 106 -14.47 -10.83 -3.42
N LEU A 107 -15.65 -11.08 -2.85
CA LEU A 107 -15.78 -11.76 -1.57
C LEU A 107 -15.24 -13.20 -1.63
N ILE A 108 -15.60 -13.95 -2.68
CA ILE A 108 -15.16 -15.34 -2.87
C ILE A 108 -13.63 -15.41 -3.01
N VAL A 109 -13.07 -14.56 -3.88
CA VAL A 109 -11.62 -14.52 -4.10
C VAL A 109 -10.88 -14.11 -2.83
N GLY A 110 -11.33 -13.07 -2.12
CA GLY A 110 -10.68 -12.61 -0.89
C GLY A 110 -10.74 -13.63 0.24
N VAL A 111 -11.87 -14.32 0.41
CA VAL A 111 -12.00 -15.40 1.40
C VAL A 111 -11.07 -16.56 1.03
N ALA A 112 -11.03 -16.97 -0.23
CA ALA A 112 -10.18 -18.06 -0.66
C ALA A 112 -8.68 -17.71 -0.56
N GLU A 113 -8.29 -16.46 -0.82
CA GLU A 113 -6.93 -15.98 -0.61
C GLU A 113 -6.53 -16.07 0.87
N GLN A 114 -7.43 -15.69 1.79
CA GLN A 114 -7.19 -15.82 3.22
C GLN A 114 -7.03 -17.29 3.65
N PHE A 115 -7.88 -18.18 3.14
CA PHE A 115 -7.77 -19.62 3.41
C PHE A 115 -6.48 -20.21 2.82
N ALA A 116 -6.11 -19.81 1.60
CA ALA A 116 -4.87 -20.25 0.97
C ALA A 116 -3.64 -19.75 1.75
N GLY A 117 -3.66 -18.54 2.27
CA GLY A 117 -2.61 -18.01 3.13
C GLY A 117 -2.47 -18.74 4.47
N LEU A 118 -3.56 -19.30 4.99
CA LEU A 118 -3.55 -20.01 6.27
C LEU A 118 -3.10 -21.48 6.13
N TYR A 119 -3.54 -22.18 5.09
CA TYR A 119 -3.37 -23.63 4.96
C TYR A 119 -2.30 -24.07 3.96
N LEU A 120 -1.90 -23.22 3.00
CA LEU A 120 -0.95 -23.59 1.96
C LEU A 120 0.43 -22.93 2.17
N PRO A 121 1.48 -23.45 1.51
CA PRO A 121 2.81 -22.83 1.54
C PRO A 121 2.81 -21.36 1.08
N PRO A 122 3.84 -20.59 1.48
CA PRO A 122 3.99 -19.19 1.06
C PRO A 122 3.94 -19.04 -0.47
N GLY A 123 3.17 -18.07 -0.95
CA GLY A 123 2.99 -17.78 -2.39
C GLY A 123 1.70 -18.34 -3.01
N PHE A 124 1.04 -19.32 -2.38
CA PHE A 124 -0.24 -19.83 -2.88
C PHE A 124 -1.41 -18.86 -2.66
N ALA A 125 -1.34 -17.99 -1.64
CA ALA A 125 -2.33 -16.94 -1.42
C ALA A 125 -2.46 -16.03 -2.65
N ASP A 126 -1.33 -15.54 -3.18
CA ASP A 126 -1.32 -14.66 -4.35
C ASP A 126 -1.83 -15.33 -5.62
N THR A 127 -1.63 -16.64 -5.74
CA THR A 127 -1.99 -17.43 -6.92
C THR A 127 -3.47 -17.87 -6.90
N SER A 128 -4.07 -17.95 -5.71
CA SER A 128 -5.42 -18.50 -5.49
C SER A 128 -6.49 -17.78 -6.32
N ALA A 129 -6.43 -16.45 -6.45
CA ALA A 129 -7.35 -15.65 -7.25
C ALA A 129 -7.38 -16.10 -8.73
N TYR A 130 -6.21 -16.41 -9.30
CA TYR A 130 -6.09 -16.84 -10.69
C TYR A 130 -6.56 -18.28 -10.90
N VAL A 131 -6.32 -19.15 -9.92
CA VAL A 131 -6.83 -20.53 -9.94
C VAL A 131 -8.35 -20.53 -9.92
N ILE A 132 -8.97 -19.74 -9.04
CA ILE A 132 -10.43 -19.62 -8.96
C ILE A 132 -11.00 -19.05 -10.25
N LEU A 133 -10.38 -18.00 -10.79
CA LEU A 133 -10.74 -17.46 -12.09
C LEU A 133 -10.75 -18.54 -13.18
N LEU A 134 -9.70 -19.36 -13.25
CA LEU A 134 -9.59 -20.41 -14.25
C LEU A 134 -10.69 -21.47 -14.07
N LEU A 135 -10.94 -21.89 -12.82
CA LEU A 135 -12.00 -22.85 -12.49
C LEU A 135 -13.38 -22.32 -12.84
N VAL A 136 -13.64 -21.04 -12.54
CA VAL A 136 -14.93 -20.40 -12.83
C VAL A 136 -15.11 -20.24 -14.33
N LEU A 137 -14.09 -19.84 -15.09
CA LEU A 137 -14.16 -19.77 -16.56
C LEU A 137 -14.46 -21.13 -17.20
N LEU A 138 -13.88 -22.21 -16.67
CA LEU A 138 -14.15 -23.58 -17.15
C LEU A 138 -15.58 -24.01 -16.87
N ALA A 139 -16.13 -23.68 -15.70
CA ALA A 139 -17.48 -24.09 -15.31
C ALA A 139 -18.58 -23.16 -15.84
N ARG A 140 -18.31 -21.85 -15.87
CA ARG A 140 -19.22 -20.77 -16.30
C ARG A 140 -18.41 -19.61 -16.88
N PRO A 141 -18.16 -19.59 -18.21
CA PRO A 141 -17.34 -18.57 -18.87
C PRO A 141 -17.92 -17.16 -18.75
N GLU A 142 -19.22 -17.07 -18.50
CA GLU A 142 -19.97 -15.83 -18.32
C GLU A 142 -19.77 -15.21 -16.91
N GLY A 143 -19.21 -15.96 -15.95
CA GLY A 143 -19.18 -15.59 -14.52
C GLY A 143 -20.45 -16.00 -13.77
N ILE A 144 -20.46 -15.83 -12.44
CA ILE A 144 -21.55 -16.35 -11.57
C ILE A 144 -22.87 -15.62 -11.84
N PHE A 145 -22.84 -14.29 -12.08
CA PHE A 145 -24.03 -13.45 -12.21
C PHE A 145 -24.06 -12.62 -13.52
N SER A 146 -23.59 -13.20 -14.63
CA SER A 146 -23.73 -12.55 -15.95
C SER A 146 -25.22 -12.35 -16.27
N THR A 147 -25.61 -11.09 -16.39
CA THR A 147 -26.86 -10.72 -17.05
C THR A 147 -26.55 -10.66 -18.53
N MET A 148 -26.71 -11.78 -19.25
CA MET A 148 -26.89 -11.69 -20.70
C MET A 148 -28.13 -10.83 -20.93
N GLN A 149 -27.95 -9.52 -21.13
CA GLN A 149 -28.96 -8.71 -21.79
C GLN A 149 -29.06 -9.27 -23.21
N LYS A 150 -29.90 -10.30 -23.37
CA LYS A 150 -30.57 -10.57 -24.64
C LYS A 150 -31.39 -9.32 -24.91
N LYS A 151 -30.78 -8.34 -25.59
CA LYS A 151 -31.49 -7.24 -26.21
C LYS A 151 -32.50 -7.89 -27.15
N LYS A 152 -33.74 -7.99 -26.69
CA LYS A 152 -34.88 -8.44 -27.48
C LYS A 152 -35.03 -7.39 -28.58
N VAL A 153 -34.73 -7.81 -29.81
CA VAL A 153 -34.87 -7.03 -31.04
C VAL A 153 -36.33 -6.66 -31.22
#